data_AF-A0A9J9KYM8-F1
#
_entry.id   AF-A0A9J9KYM8-F1
#
_cell.length_a   1.000
_cell.length_b   1.000
_cell.length_c   1.000
_cell.angle_alpha   90.00
_cell.angle_beta   90.00
_cell.angle_gamma   90.00
#
_symmetry.space_group_name_H-M   'P 1'
#
loop_
_entity.id
_entity.type
_entity.pdbx_description
1 polymer ?
#
loop_
_entity_poly.entity_id
_entity_poly.type
_entity_poly.pdbx_seq_one_letter_code
_entity_poly.pdbx_strand_id
1 'polypeptide(L)'
;MPDLEKFLPTLKRLSKLDKLSENEISNQFRRNHSVEPVISKSELCYASFEVKIDDLNFLLTERPISYLNRHWGRCSNIQSHANSLGIALPLYIGVGTLSSAIHEIKRCENPLENSNKWLFENFSLEIAIAYFNKYFIKSESLKNYKTIIFEAIEAFYLGYDHISIMSLFPVFEGGLRNLLVKFCDGDNTNTSADRFEKEIRKLIITWGVRQLPNFDWHPGKGYDIETEVDFFTHLNPQCDVINSTRFFFKNVIYKPTGGINEGSFNRHLTLHLLNQDFNEPSNFVRIFLALTHLTFAESLMNNNVPFFWEGVDDNDRRIASFISTSGDAIFGMRRKEISKLGLKLY
;
A
#
# COMPACT_ATOMS: atom_id res chain seq x y z
N MET A 1 -2.70 -32.10 -12.74
CA MET A 1 -1.54 -32.60 -11.98
C MET A 1 -2.02 -33.54 -10.88
N PRO A 2 -2.29 -34.82 -11.20
CA PRO A 2 -2.80 -35.81 -10.23
C PRO A 2 -1.85 -36.04 -9.03
N ASP A 3 -0.54 -35.85 -9.21
CA ASP A 3 0.46 -36.17 -8.19
C ASP A 3 0.58 -35.13 -7.07
N LEU A 4 0.28 -33.85 -7.34
CA LEU A 4 0.27 -32.81 -6.28
C LEU A 4 -0.83 -33.07 -5.26
N GLU A 5 -2.03 -33.47 -5.71
CA GLU A 5 -3.19 -33.66 -4.84
C GLU A 5 -2.93 -34.70 -3.75
N LYS A 6 -2.12 -35.73 -4.06
CA LYS A 6 -1.65 -36.73 -3.10
C LYS A 6 -0.94 -36.10 -1.90
N PHE A 7 -0.09 -35.09 -2.13
CA PHE A 7 0.74 -34.50 -1.08
C PHE A 7 0.06 -33.37 -0.29
N LEU A 8 -1.00 -32.76 -0.84
CA LEU A 8 -1.70 -31.61 -0.24
C LEU A 8 -2.09 -31.78 1.23
N PRO A 9 -2.67 -32.90 1.70
CA PRO A 9 -3.03 -33.05 3.11
C PRO A 9 -1.81 -33.00 4.04
N THR A 10 -0.67 -33.53 3.59
CA THR A 10 0.57 -33.53 4.36
C THR A 10 1.18 -32.13 4.39
N LEU A 11 1.27 -31.47 3.24
CA LEU A 11 1.77 -30.10 3.10
C LEU A 11 0.98 -29.11 3.97
N LYS A 12 -0.36 -29.14 3.90
CA LYS A 12 -1.25 -28.29 4.72
C LYS A 12 -1.09 -28.50 6.22
N ARG A 13 -0.76 -29.73 6.64
CA ARG A 13 -0.52 -30.05 8.05
C ARG A 13 0.85 -29.54 8.50
N LEU A 14 1.89 -29.79 7.70
CA LEU A 14 3.26 -29.34 7.98
C LEU A 14 3.33 -27.82 8.10
N SER A 15 2.65 -27.08 7.22
CA SER A 15 2.66 -25.60 7.23
C SER A 15 1.98 -24.94 8.45
N LYS A 16 1.32 -25.74 9.30
CA LYS A 16 0.64 -25.30 10.52
C LYS A 16 1.34 -25.73 11.80
N LEU A 17 2.40 -26.55 11.71
CA LEU A 17 3.16 -26.97 12.88
C LEU A 17 3.91 -25.79 13.47
N ASP A 18 3.93 -25.69 14.80
CA ASP A 18 4.57 -24.57 15.51
C ASP A 18 6.04 -24.44 15.14
N LYS A 19 6.75 -25.56 15.05
CA LYS A 19 8.12 -25.63 14.56
C LYS A 19 8.25 -26.82 13.62
N LEU A 20 9.01 -26.63 12.55
CA LEU A 20 9.28 -27.62 11.53
C LEU A 20 10.78 -27.75 11.33
N SER A 21 11.26 -28.99 11.30
CA SER A 21 12.64 -29.36 10.99
C SER A 21 12.69 -30.30 9.79
N GLU A 22 13.86 -30.41 9.16
CA GLU A 22 14.09 -31.33 8.03
C GLU A 22 13.70 -32.78 8.39
N ASN A 23 14.08 -33.23 9.60
CA ASN A 23 13.71 -34.55 10.10
C ASN A 23 12.20 -34.76 10.21
N GLU A 24 11.46 -33.75 10.67
CA GLU A 24 10.00 -33.83 10.76
C GLU A 24 9.35 -33.88 9.38
N ILE A 25 9.86 -33.09 8.42
CA ILE A 25 9.41 -33.15 7.02
C ILE A 25 9.64 -34.56 6.46
N SER A 26 10.89 -35.06 6.47
CA SER A 26 11.23 -36.40 5.97
C SER A 26 10.38 -37.50 6.62
N ASN A 27 10.22 -37.48 7.95
CA ASN A 27 9.44 -38.48 8.66
C ASN A 27 7.97 -38.48 8.23
N GLN A 28 7.36 -37.31 8.00
CA GLN A 28 5.96 -37.23 7.58
C GLN A 28 5.77 -37.69 6.13
N PHE A 29 6.72 -37.41 5.23
CA PHE A 29 6.67 -37.91 3.85
C PHE A 29 6.89 -39.42 3.77
N ARG A 30 7.88 -39.98 4.49
CA ARG A 30 8.08 -41.45 4.59
C ARG A 30 6.83 -42.14 5.11
N ARG A 31 6.24 -41.62 6.20
CA ARG A 31 5.09 -42.24 6.87
C ARG A 31 3.81 -42.20 6.03
N ASN A 32 3.53 -41.08 5.36
CA ASN A 32 2.26 -40.89 4.67
C ASN A 32 2.28 -41.30 3.20
N HIS A 33 3.45 -41.26 2.56
CA HIS A 33 3.57 -41.41 1.10
C HIS A 33 4.60 -42.43 0.67
N SER A 34 5.38 -42.98 1.61
CA SER A 34 6.49 -43.92 1.34
C SER A 34 7.52 -43.37 0.35
N VAL A 35 7.79 -42.06 0.42
CA VAL A 35 8.79 -41.36 -0.40
C VAL A 35 9.82 -40.66 0.47
N GLU A 36 11.03 -40.52 -0.07
CA GLU A 36 12.10 -39.75 0.54
C GLU A 36 12.21 -38.38 -0.15
N PRO A 37 11.85 -37.27 0.51
CA PRO A 37 12.03 -35.95 -0.07
C PRO A 37 13.50 -35.51 -0.03
N VAL A 38 13.94 -34.77 -1.04
CA VAL A 38 15.16 -33.98 -0.98
C VAL A 38 14.82 -32.65 -0.35
N ILE A 39 15.41 -32.34 0.81
CA ILE A 39 15.13 -31.13 1.57
C ILE A 39 16.38 -30.26 1.60
N SER A 40 16.22 -28.97 1.33
CA SER A 40 17.27 -27.96 1.50
C SER A 40 16.69 -26.70 2.12
N LYS A 41 17.52 -25.94 2.82
CA LYS A 41 17.13 -24.58 3.22
C LYS A 41 16.94 -23.71 1.98
N SER A 42 15.85 -22.94 1.95
CA SER A 42 15.61 -22.00 0.87
C SER A 42 16.17 -20.62 1.23
N GLU A 43 16.84 -19.99 0.28
CA GLU A 43 17.33 -18.61 0.40
C GLU A 43 16.23 -17.58 0.11
N LEU A 44 15.10 -18.02 -0.43
CA LEU A 44 13.99 -17.15 -0.84
C LEU A 44 13.25 -16.56 0.36
N CYS A 45 13.09 -17.35 1.43
CA CYS A 45 12.43 -16.94 2.65
C CYS A 45 13.30 -17.29 3.85
N TYR A 46 13.44 -16.34 4.78
CA TYR A 46 14.07 -16.63 6.06
C TYR A 46 13.37 -17.82 6.73
N ALA A 47 14.16 -18.75 7.28
CA ALA A 47 13.66 -19.93 7.97
C ALA A 47 12.63 -20.71 7.14
N SER A 48 13.03 -21.15 5.94
CA SER A 48 12.19 -21.96 5.05
C SER A 48 12.94 -23.11 4.40
N PHE A 49 12.19 -24.09 3.94
CA PHE A 49 12.64 -25.33 3.34
C PHE A 49 12.08 -25.48 1.93
N GLU A 50 12.95 -25.76 0.99
CA GLU A 50 12.62 -26.30 -0.32
C GLU A 50 12.55 -27.83 -0.21
N VAL A 51 11.45 -28.42 -0.65
CA VAL A 51 11.17 -29.85 -0.54
C VAL A 51 10.85 -30.39 -1.93
N LYS A 52 11.73 -31.23 -2.46
CA LYS A 52 11.62 -31.84 -3.80
C LYS A 52 11.24 -33.31 -3.71
N ILE A 53 10.25 -33.70 -4.49
CA ILE A 53 9.80 -35.09 -4.65
C ILE A 53 9.51 -35.29 -6.13
N ASP A 54 10.24 -36.20 -6.76
CA ASP A 54 10.19 -36.40 -8.21
C ASP A 54 10.40 -35.06 -8.95
N ASP A 55 9.44 -34.65 -9.79
CA ASP A 55 9.46 -33.37 -10.51
C ASP A 55 8.74 -32.23 -9.78
N LEU A 56 8.22 -32.47 -8.56
CA LEU A 56 7.48 -31.49 -7.78
C LEU A 56 8.38 -30.77 -6.77
N ASN A 57 8.15 -29.47 -6.62
CA ASN A 57 8.87 -28.61 -5.69
C ASN A 57 7.91 -27.84 -4.77
N PHE A 58 8.12 -27.97 -3.46
CA PHE A 58 7.28 -27.34 -2.45
C PHE A 58 8.09 -26.40 -1.56
N LEU A 59 7.48 -25.31 -1.15
CA LEU A 59 8.04 -24.38 -0.17
C LEU A 59 7.30 -24.53 1.16
N LEU A 60 8.05 -24.78 2.23
CA LEU A 60 7.55 -24.83 3.61
C LEU A 60 8.33 -23.85 4.48
N THR A 61 7.72 -23.32 5.52
CA THR A 61 8.39 -22.45 6.49
C THR A 61 8.67 -23.20 7.79
N GLU A 62 9.76 -22.84 8.48
CA GLU A 62 10.14 -23.42 9.78
C GLU A 62 9.05 -23.21 10.83
N ARG A 63 8.31 -22.10 10.73
CA ARG A 63 7.20 -21.75 11.60
C ARG A 63 5.99 -21.33 10.78
N PRO A 64 4.76 -21.37 11.34
CA PRO A 64 3.57 -20.94 10.61
C PRO A 64 3.70 -19.48 10.19
N ILE A 65 3.14 -19.14 9.02
CA ILE A 65 3.18 -17.77 8.49
C ILE A 65 2.61 -16.75 9.47
N SER A 66 1.57 -17.11 10.22
CA SER A 66 1.00 -16.28 11.28
C SER A 66 2.00 -15.96 12.42
N TYR A 67 2.90 -16.90 12.75
CA TYR A 67 3.98 -16.67 13.71
C TYR A 67 5.02 -15.73 13.12
N LEU A 68 5.48 -16.01 11.89
CA LEU A 68 6.51 -15.21 11.22
C LEU A 68 6.05 -13.75 11.03
N ASN A 69 4.81 -13.54 10.60
CA ASN A 69 4.25 -12.21 10.40
C ASN A 69 4.11 -11.37 11.69
N ARG A 70 4.07 -12.01 12.86
CA ARG A 70 4.03 -11.34 14.17
C ARG A 70 5.40 -10.93 14.70
N HIS A 71 6.46 -11.64 14.31
CA HIS A 71 7.80 -11.47 14.89
C HIS A 71 8.78 -10.76 13.96
N TRP A 72 8.43 -10.56 12.68
CA TRP A 72 9.25 -9.83 11.72
C TRP A 72 8.70 -8.43 11.43
N GLY A 73 9.61 -7.49 11.21
CA GLY A 73 9.29 -6.13 10.80
C GLY A 73 8.70 -6.10 9.40
N ARG A 74 7.50 -5.54 9.25
CA ARG A 74 6.74 -5.46 8.00
C ARG A 74 6.17 -4.06 7.79
N CYS A 75 6.11 -3.60 6.55
CA CYS A 75 5.40 -2.39 6.15
C CYS A 75 3.92 -2.45 6.58
N SER A 76 3.28 -3.63 6.48
CA SER A 76 1.91 -3.81 6.96
C SER A 76 1.75 -3.54 8.46
N ASN A 77 2.76 -3.86 9.28
CA ASN A 77 2.74 -3.58 10.71
C ASN A 77 2.84 -2.08 10.98
N ILE A 78 3.73 -1.37 10.27
CA ILE A 78 3.87 0.10 10.36
C ILE A 78 2.58 0.78 9.91
N GLN A 79 2.00 0.36 8.78
CA GLN A 79 0.75 0.90 8.28
C GLN A 79 -0.41 0.72 9.26
N SER A 80 -0.47 -0.41 9.97
CA SER A 80 -1.47 -0.63 11.01
C SER A 80 -1.40 0.44 12.12
N HIS A 81 -0.20 0.91 12.45
CA HIS A 81 -0.01 2.02 13.38
C HIS A 81 -0.30 3.38 12.74
N ALA A 82 0.06 3.58 11.47
CA ALA A 82 -0.20 4.83 10.74
C ALA A 82 -1.70 5.06 10.42
N ASN A 83 -2.51 3.98 10.37
CA ASN A 83 -3.95 4.07 10.10
C ASN A 83 -4.70 4.95 11.12
N SER A 84 -4.31 4.95 12.39
CA SER A 84 -4.94 5.83 13.40
C SER A 84 -4.64 7.32 13.17
N LEU A 85 -3.64 7.64 12.34
CA LEU A 85 -3.27 9.00 11.94
C LEU A 85 -3.77 9.35 10.52
N GLY A 86 -4.44 8.40 9.85
CA GLY A 86 -4.89 8.55 8.47
C GLY A 86 -3.76 8.63 7.44
N ILE A 87 -2.55 8.15 7.77
CA ILE A 87 -1.37 8.29 6.90
C ILE A 87 -1.17 7.03 6.05
N ALA A 88 -1.14 7.20 4.73
CA ALA A 88 -0.54 6.22 3.82
C ALA A 88 0.99 6.34 3.89
N LEU A 89 1.73 5.24 3.90
CA LEU A 89 3.19 5.28 4.11
C LEU A 89 3.91 6.02 2.96
N PRO A 90 4.70 7.07 3.23
CA PRO A 90 5.54 7.71 2.22
C PRO A 90 6.59 6.76 1.64
N LEU A 91 6.47 6.42 0.36
CA LEU A 91 7.35 5.43 -0.29
C LEU A 91 8.76 5.95 -0.62
N TYR A 92 9.03 7.23 -0.35
CA TYR A 92 10.34 7.86 -0.51
C TYR A 92 11.13 7.97 0.81
N ILE A 93 10.56 7.53 1.93
CA ILE A 93 11.21 7.54 3.26
C ILE A 93 11.54 6.10 3.66
N GLY A 94 12.74 5.89 4.20
CA GLY A 94 13.19 4.58 4.68
C GLY A 94 12.29 4.02 5.79
N VAL A 95 12.07 2.70 5.76
CA VAL A 95 11.18 1.97 6.69
C VAL A 95 11.56 2.19 8.16
N GLY A 96 12.85 2.21 8.49
CA GLY A 96 13.32 2.49 9.86
C GLY A 96 12.94 3.88 10.34
N THR A 97 13.16 4.90 9.51
CA THR A 97 12.78 6.29 9.80
C THR A 97 11.27 6.44 9.97
N LEU A 98 10.47 5.84 9.08
CA LEU A 98 9.01 5.84 9.19
C LEU A 98 8.53 5.18 10.48
N SER A 99 9.08 4.01 10.81
CA SER A 99 8.70 3.28 12.02
C SER A 99 8.97 4.10 13.28
N SER A 100 10.14 4.76 13.37
CA SER A 100 10.48 5.62 14.50
C SER A 100 9.55 6.83 14.58
N ALA A 101 9.35 7.55 13.47
CA ALA A 101 8.51 8.74 13.43
C ALA A 101 7.06 8.46 13.85
N ILE A 102 6.44 7.40 13.30
CA ILE A 102 5.07 7.02 13.67
C ILE A 102 4.97 6.65 15.15
N HIS A 103 5.98 5.98 15.70
CA HIS A 103 5.99 5.60 17.11
C HIS A 103 6.16 6.81 18.04
N GLU A 104 7.00 7.77 17.67
CA GLU A 104 7.19 9.04 18.39
C GLU A 104 5.91 9.86 18.39
N ILE A 105 5.29 10.09 17.22
CA ILE A 105 4.04 10.85 17.08
C ILE A 105 2.92 10.25 17.95
N LYS A 106 2.82 8.92 17.99
CA LYS A 106 1.78 8.24 18.79
C LYS A 106 1.97 8.37 20.30
N ARG A 107 3.17 8.72 20.76
CA ARG A 107 3.48 8.95 22.18
C ARG A 107 3.27 10.41 22.60
N CYS A 108 3.05 11.31 21.66
CA CYS A 108 2.73 12.71 21.95
C CYS A 108 1.33 12.83 22.57
N GLU A 109 1.10 13.91 23.31
CA GLU A 109 -0.21 14.24 23.90
C GLU A 109 -1.29 14.45 22.83
N ASN A 110 -0.93 15.07 21.70
CA ASN A 110 -1.80 15.32 20.55
C ASN A 110 -1.28 14.63 19.28
N PRO A 111 -1.44 13.30 19.10
CA PRO A 111 -0.86 12.57 17.97
C PRO A 111 -1.29 13.08 16.60
N LEU A 112 -2.58 13.47 16.44
CA LEU A 112 -3.09 13.94 15.15
C LEU A 112 -2.42 15.25 14.73
N GLU A 113 -2.33 16.24 15.64
CA GLU A 113 -1.67 17.51 15.36
C GLU A 113 -0.18 17.34 15.04
N ASN A 114 0.51 16.48 15.79
CA ASN A 114 1.92 16.16 15.53
C ASN A 114 2.09 15.44 14.19
N SER A 115 1.15 14.57 13.81
CA SER A 115 1.16 13.92 12.50
C SER A 115 0.96 14.92 11.36
N ASN A 116 0.11 15.95 11.53
CA ASN A 116 -0.10 16.99 10.54
C ASN A 116 1.19 17.80 10.31
N LYS A 117 1.88 18.19 11.39
CA LYS A 117 3.18 18.89 11.32
C LYS A 117 4.22 18.03 10.60
N TRP A 118 4.34 16.76 11.01
CA TRP A 118 5.28 15.82 10.42
C TRP A 118 5.05 15.63 8.91
N LEU A 119 3.79 15.55 8.46
CA LEU A 119 3.47 15.46 7.03
C LEU A 119 4.02 16.66 6.25
N PHE A 120 3.88 17.88 6.78
CA PHE A 120 4.39 19.09 6.13
C PHE A 120 5.91 19.21 6.16
N GLU A 121 6.56 18.77 7.23
CA GLU A 121 8.01 18.73 7.31
C GLU A 121 8.64 17.76 6.31
N ASN A 122 7.90 16.69 5.95
CA ASN A 122 8.40 15.62 5.10
C ASN A 122 7.84 15.63 3.68
N PHE A 123 6.87 16.50 3.36
CA PHE A 123 6.24 16.59 2.05
C PHE A 123 6.26 18.03 1.53
N SER A 124 7.16 18.29 0.58
CA SER A 124 7.32 19.60 -0.06
C SER A 124 6.66 19.64 -1.45
N LEU A 125 6.54 20.84 -2.00
CA LEU A 125 6.04 21.04 -3.36
C LEU A 125 6.93 20.33 -4.39
N GLU A 126 8.25 20.34 -4.18
CA GLU A 126 9.21 19.64 -5.03
C GLU A 126 8.98 18.12 -5.00
N ILE A 127 8.63 17.55 -3.84
CA ILE A 127 8.27 16.13 -3.74
C ILE A 127 6.98 15.85 -4.52
N ALA A 128 5.96 16.70 -4.38
CA ALA A 128 4.71 16.56 -5.13
C ALA A 128 4.95 16.60 -6.64
N ILE A 129 5.77 17.53 -7.11
CA ILE A 129 6.10 17.69 -8.52
C ILE A 129 6.97 16.55 -9.05
N ALA A 130 7.94 16.08 -8.28
CA ALA A 130 8.73 14.91 -8.64
C ALA A 130 7.83 13.67 -8.81
N TYR A 131 6.87 13.44 -7.90
CA TYR A 131 5.89 12.36 -8.06
C TYR A 131 5.03 12.54 -9.32
N PHE A 132 4.57 13.76 -9.57
CA PHE A 132 3.79 14.08 -10.76
C PHE A 132 4.58 13.76 -12.04
N ASN A 133 5.75 14.37 -12.21
CA ASN A 133 6.57 14.29 -13.42
C ASN A 133 7.17 12.91 -13.68
N LYS A 134 7.51 12.16 -12.62
CA LYS A 134 8.26 10.92 -12.78
C LYS A 134 7.38 9.68 -12.71
N TYR A 135 6.22 9.77 -12.05
CA TYR A 135 5.35 8.63 -11.79
C TYR A 135 3.94 8.85 -12.35
N PHE A 136 3.22 9.89 -11.92
CA PHE A 136 1.81 10.04 -12.28
C PHE A 136 1.60 10.29 -13.78
N ILE A 137 2.45 11.07 -14.44
CA ILE A 137 2.35 11.26 -15.89
C ILE A 137 2.74 10.02 -16.69
N LYS A 138 3.47 9.06 -16.09
CA LYS A 138 3.85 7.81 -16.75
C LYS A 138 2.87 6.67 -16.48
N SER A 139 2.03 6.82 -15.45
CA SER A 139 0.99 5.86 -15.09
C SER A 139 -0.11 5.78 -16.14
N GLU A 140 -0.40 4.56 -16.56
CA GLU A 140 -1.53 4.21 -17.41
C GLU A 140 -2.84 4.20 -16.60
N SER A 141 -2.78 3.85 -15.32
CA SER A 141 -3.94 3.84 -14.42
C SER A 141 -4.45 5.26 -14.11
N LEU A 142 -3.53 6.23 -14.06
CA LEU A 142 -3.83 7.65 -13.82
C LEU A 142 -3.88 8.49 -15.10
N LYS A 143 -3.79 7.86 -16.29
CA LYS A 143 -3.53 8.59 -17.53
C LYS A 143 -4.56 9.68 -17.86
N ASN A 144 -5.82 9.44 -17.50
CA ASN A 144 -6.94 10.34 -17.74
C ASN A 144 -7.12 11.39 -16.64
N TYR A 145 -6.35 11.31 -15.55
CA TYR A 145 -6.49 12.16 -14.37
C TYR A 145 -5.32 13.11 -14.16
N LYS A 146 -4.30 13.09 -15.04
CA LYS A 146 -3.08 13.90 -14.92
C LYS A 146 -3.39 15.38 -14.72
N THR A 147 -4.32 15.92 -15.51
CA THR A 147 -4.74 17.33 -15.39
C THR A 147 -5.33 17.62 -14.02
N ILE A 148 -6.26 16.77 -13.53
CA ILE A 148 -6.88 16.94 -12.22
C ILE A 148 -5.83 16.89 -11.11
N ILE A 149 -4.85 15.98 -11.21
CA ILE A 149 -3.78 15.87 -10.21
C ILE A 149 -2.92 17.14 -10.21
N PHE A 150 -2.53 17.64 -11.38
CA PHE A 150 -1.73 18.86 -11.49
C PHE A 150 -2.49 20.08 -10.93
N GLU A 151 -3.75 20.26 -11.34
CA GLU A 151 -4.63 21.31 -10.84
C GLU A 151 -4.85 21.20 -9.33
N ALA A 152 -4.93 19.99 -8.77
CA ALA A 152 -5.03 19.78 -7.33
C ALA A 152 -3.76 20.23 -6.59
N ILE A 153 -2.57 19.95 -7.14
CA ILE A 153 -1.31 20.45 -6.60
C ILE A 153 -1.32 21.98 -6.63
N GLU A 154 -1.60 22.60 -7.77
CA GLU A 154 -1.67 24.07 -7.88
C GLU A 154 -2.68 24.66 -6.91
N ALA A 155 -3.90 24.11 -6.86
CA ALA A 155 -4.96 24.54 -5.96
C ALA A 155 -4.53 24.47 -4.49
N PHE A 156 -3.84 23.40 -4.08
CA PHE A 156 -3.35 23.26 -2.73
C PHE A 156 -2.34 24.37 -2.36
N TYR A 157 -1.34 24.59 -3.20
CA TYR A 157 -0.32 25.63 -2.95
C TYR A 157 -0.82 27.06 -3.18
N LEU A 158 -1.99 27.23 -3.80
CA LEU A 158 -2.75 28.49 -3.85
C LEU A 158 -3.77 28.62 -2.68
N GLY A 159 -3.75 27.69 -1.72
CA GLY A 159 -4.60 27.66 -0.52
C GLY A 159 -6.09 27.45 -0.81
N TYR A 160 -6.39 26.58 -1.78
CA TYR A 160 -7.73 26.05 -2.05
C TYR A 160 -7.87 24.61 -1.50
N ASP A 161 -7.58 24.41 -0.21
CA ASP A 161 -7.49 23.09 0.44
C ASP A 161 -8.71 22.19 0.18
N HIS A 162 -9.91 22.76 0.29
CA HIS A 162 -11.15 22.02 0.07
C HIS A 162 -11.20 21.42 -1.35
N ILE A 163 -10.83 22.19 -2.37
CA ILE A 163 -10.91 21.79 -3.78
C ILE A 163 -9.80 20.80 -4.11
N SER A 164 -8.57 21.07 -3.65
CA SER A 164 -7.44 20.16 -3.88
C SER A 164 -7.70 18.79 -3.24
N ILE A 165 -8.18 18.74 -2.00
CA ILE A 165 -8.49 17.48 -1.31
C ILE A 165 -9.67 16.74 -2.00
N MET A 166 -10.79 17.43 -2.25
CA MET A 166 -11.98 16.80 -2.83
C MET A 166 -11.72 16.27 -4.25
N SER A 167 -10.90 16.95 -5.03
CA SER A 167 -10.58 16.52 -6.41
C SER A 167 -9.78 15.22 -6.46
N LEU A 168 -8.94 14.93 -5.45
CA LEU A 168 -8.08 13.75 -5.45
C LEU A 168 -8.76 12.46 -5.00
N PHE A 169 -9.87 12.51 -4.25
CA PHE A 169 -10.61 11.31 -3.86
C PHE A 169 -11.19 10.53 -5.07
N PRO A 170 -11.90 11.17 -6.02
CA PRO A 170 -12.34 10.52 -7.24
C PRO A 170 -11.18 10.01 -8.10
N VAL A 171 -10.06 10.74 -8.15
CA VAL A 171 -8.86 10.34 -8.87
C VAL A 171 -8.26 9.07 -8.27
N PHE A 172 -8.15 8.98 -6.94
CA PHE A 172 -7.67 7.79 -6.26
C PHE A 172 -8.55 6.58 -6.56
N GLU A 173 -9.88 6.72 -6.44
CA GLU A 173 -10.79 5.62 -6.74
C GLU A 173 -10.76 5.21 -8.22
N GLY A 174 -10.77 6.19 -9.13
CA GLY A 174 -10.66 5.95 -10.57
C GLY A 174 -9.35 5.25 -10.93
N GLY A 175 -8.23 5.71 -10.36
CA GLY A 175 -6.91 5.14 -10.54
C GLY A 175 -6.82 3.70 -10.03
N LEU A 176 -7.30 3.44 -8.81
CA LEU A 176 -7.35 2.10 -8.23
C LEU A 176 -8.18 1.15 -9.10
N ARG A 177 -9.34 1.60 -9.58
CA ARG A 177 -10.19 0.80 -10.47
C ARG A 177 -9.49 0.49 -11.80
N ASN A 178 -8.86 1.48 -12.42
CA ASN A 178 -8.12 1.29 -13.67
C ASN A 178 -6.97 0.29 -13.51
N LEU A 179 -6.23 0.38 -12.39
CA LEU A 179 -5.16 -0.55 -12.04
C LEU A 179 -5.71 -1.99 -11.94
N LEU A 180 -6.79 -2.19 -11.18
CA LEU A 180 -7.34 -3.52 -10.91
C LEU A 180 -8.04 -4.12 -12.14
N VAL A 181 -8.73 -3.32 -12.95
CA VAL A 181 -9.27 -3.75 -14.25
C VAL A 181 -8.15 -4.25 -15.14
N LYS A 182 -7.03 -3.52 -15.19
CA LYS A 182 -5.93 -3.85 -16.09
C LYS A 182 -5.13 -5.08 -15.66
N PHE A 183 -4.89 -5.25 -14.36
CA PHE A 183 -3.93 -6.23 -13.86
C PHE A 183 -4.55 -7.37 -13.04
N CYS A 184 -5.85 -7.34 -12.75
CA CYS A 184 -6.52 -8.31 -11.88
C CYS A 184 -7.90 -8.74 -12.40
N ASP A 185 -8.21 -8.49 -13.68
CA ASP A 185 -9.52 -8.70 -14.29
C ASP A 185 -10.66 -8.08 -13.46
N GLY A 186 -10.39 -6.89 -12.90
CA GLY A 186 -11.34 -6.15 -12.08
C GLY A 186 -12.52 -5.62 -12.88
N ASP A 187 -13.58 -5.26 -12.16
CA ASP A 187 -14.82 -4.71 -12.75
C ASP A 187 -14.71 -3.17 -12.91
N ASN A 188 -14.88 -2.69 -14.15
CA ASN A 188 -14.77 -1.26 -14.49
C ASN A 188 -15.91 -0.41 -13.88
N THR A 189 -16.95 -1.03 -13.34
CA THR A 189 -18.03 -0.37 -12.60
C THR A 189 -17.88 -0.47 -11.08
N ASN A 190 -16.85 -1.16 -10.58
CA ASN A 190 -16.69 -1.43 -9.15
C ASN A 190 -16.49 -0.16 -8.30
N THR A 191 -17.34 0.02 -7.30
CA THR A 191 -17.22 1.06 -6.26
C THR A 191 -17.24 0.48 -4.84
N SER A 192 -17.27 -0.85 -4.71
CA SER A 192 -17.44 -1.54 -3.44
C SER A 192 -16.10 -1.80 -2.75
N ALA A 193 -16.01 -1.42 -1.47
CA ALA A 193 -14.86 -1.68 -0.61
C ALA A 193 -14.46 -3.16 -0.59
N ASP A 194 -15.44 -4.06 -0.43
CA ASP A 194 -15.19 -5.51 -0.34
C ASP A 194 -14.65 -6.08 -1.65
N ARG A 195 -15.15 -5.57 -2.79
CA ARG A 195 -14.65 -5.99 -4.11
C ARG A 195 -13.23 -5.48 -4.33
N PHE A 196 -12.96 -4.21 -4.00
CA PHE A 196 -11.61 -3.66 -4.07
C PHE A 196 -10.62 -4.43 -3.17
N GLU A 197 -11.01 -4.79 -1.94
CA GLU A 197 -10.14 -5.61 -1.08
C GLU A 197 -9.82 -6.96 -1.72
N LYS A 198 -10.82 -7.65 -2.30
CA LYS A 198 -10.61 -8.92 -3.01
C LYS A 198 -9.68 -8.77 -4.22
N GLU A 199 -9.85 -7.72 -5.01
CA GLU A 199 -9.02 -7.44 -6.18
C GLU A 199 -7.58 -7.09 -5.79
N ILE A 200 -7.36 -6.33 -4.71
CA ILE A 200 -6.00 -6.06 -4.19
C ILE A 200 -5.33 -7.35 -3.70
N ARG A 201 -6.06 -8.28 -3.06
CA ARG A 201 -5.51 -9.61 -2.69
C ARG A 201 -5.07 -10.40 -3.93
N LYS A 202 -5.85 -10.37 -5.01
CA LYS A 202 -5.45 -10.98 -6.29
C LYS A 202 -4.17 -10.36 -6.84
N LEU A 203 -4.01 -9.04 -6.73
CA LEU A 203 -2.79 -8.36 -7.17
C LEU A 203 -1.56 -8.88 -6.42
N ILE A 204 -1.66 -8.99 -5.08
CA ILE A 204 -0.59 -9.53 -4.23
C ILE A 204 -0.21 -10.95 -4.65
N ILE A 205 -1.21 -11.83 -4.84
CA ILE A 205 -0.98 -13.22 -5.23
C ILE A 205 -0.37 -13.29 -6.64
N THR A 206 -0.90 -12.50 -7.58
CA THR A 206 -0.42 -12.48 -8.97
C THR A 206 1.04 -12.05 -9.03
N TRP A 207 1.41 -11.00 -8.30
CA TRP A 207 2.80 -10.57 -8.21
C TRP A 207 3.67 -11.61 -7.49
N GLY A 208 3.21 -12.09 -6.33
CA GLY A 208 3.94 -13.06 -5.51
C GLY A 208 4.27 -14.35 -6.24
N VAL A 209 3.31 -14.92 -6.99
CA VAL A 209 3.53 -16.14 -7.79
C VAL A 209 4.60 -15.93 -8.87
N ARG A 210 4.68 -14.74 -9.48
CA ARG A 210 5.76 -14.43 -10.46
C ARG A 210 7.15 -14.47 -9.83
N GLN A 211 7.25 -14.23 -8.53
CA GLN A 211 8.50 -14.30 -7.77
C GLN A 211 8.86 -15.73 -7.34
N LEU A 212 7.96 -16.70 -7.53
CA LEU A 212 8.15 -18.12 -7.21
C LEU A 212 7.85 -19.04 -8.42
N PRO A 213 8.55 -18.89 -9.56
CA PRO A 213 8.21 -19.63 -10.79
C PRO A 213 8.43 -21.16 -10.68
N ASN A 214 9.21 -21.63 -9.71
CA ASN A 214 9.66 -23.03 -9.61
C ASN A 214 9.02 -23.79 -8.45
N PHE A 215 7.88 -23.34 -7.93
CA PHE A 215 7.19 -23.99 -6.81
C PHE A 215 5.75 -24.40 -7.16
N ASP A 216 5.50 -25.70 -7.10
CA ASP A 216 4.18 -26.29 -7.32
C ASP A 216 3.25 -26.00 -6.15
N TRP A 217 3.79 -25.84 -4.94
CA TRP A 217 2.99 -25.53 -3.75
C TRP A 217 3.73 -24.65 -2.74
N HIS A 218 2.95 -23.81 -2.07
CA HIS A 218 3.36 -22.94 -0.97
C HIS A 218 2.18 -22.76 0.00
N PRO A 219 2.42 -22.29 1.24
CA PRO A 219 1.35 -22.07 2.22
C PRO A 219 0.22 -21.19 1.66
N GLY A 220 -1.02 -21.65 1.84
CA GLY A 220 -2.24 -20.99 1.35
C GLY A 220 -2.69 -21.41 -0.05
N LYS A 221 -1.77 -21.82 -0.93
CA LYS A 221 -2.05 -22.11 -2.35
C LYS A 221 -3.21 -23.11 -2.52
N GLY A 222 -4.29 -22.64 -3.13
CA GLY A 222 -5.45 -23.46 -3.49
C GLY A 222 -6.34 -23.90 -2.31
N TYR A 223 -6.20 -23.34 -1.11
CA TYR A 223 -7.08 -23.67 0.01
C TYR A 223 -7.42 -22.53 0.97
N ASP A 224 -6.55 -21.53 1.13
CA ASP A 224 -6.80 -20.39 2.02
C ASP A 224 -6.09 -19.14 1.50
N ILE A 225 -6.89 -18.25 0.91
CA ILE A 225 -6.42 -17.01 0.30
C ILE A 225 -5.76 -16.07 1.32
N GLU A 226 -6.22 -16.09 2.59
CA GLU A 226 -5.61 -15.22 3.61
C GLU A 226 -4.22 -15.70 3.96
N THR A 227 -4.04 -17.01 4.19
CA THR A 227 -2.71 -17.59 4.39
C THR A 227 -1.81 -17.34 3.17
N GLU A 228 -2.34 -17.40 1.95
CA GLU A 228 -1.55 -17.17 0.73
C GLU A 228 -1.08 -15.71 0.60
N VAL A 229 -1.95 -14.74 0.89
CA VAL A 229 -1.58 -13.31 0.96
C VAL A 229 -0.55 -13.09 2.07
N ASP A 230 -0.79 -13.64 3.26
CA ASP A 230 0.13 -13.53 4.39
C ASP A 230 1.49 -14.17 4.08
N PHE A 231 1.52 -15.24 3.29
CA PHE A 231 2.74 -15.89 2.85
C PHE A 231 3.53 -14.99 1.90
N PHE A 232 2.89 -14.46 0.86
CA PHE A 232 3.58 -13.60 -0.11
C PHE A 232 4.04 -12.28 0.48
N THR A 233 3.29 -11.71 1.43
CA THR A 233 3.69 -10.48 2.13
C THR A 233 4.80 -10.71 3.14
N HIS A 234 4.94 -11.94 3.66
CA HIS A 234 6.11 -12.32 4.46
C HIS A 234 7.37 -12.42 3.58
N LEU A 235 7.23 -13.11 2.44
CA LEU A 235 8.32 -13.44 1.55
C LEU A 235 8.86 -12.23 0.79
N ASN A 236 7.97 -11.38 0.29
CA ASN A 236 8.29 -10.35 -0.69
C ASN A 236 7.92 -8.97 -0.15
N PRO A 237 8.90 -8.06 0.05
CA PRO A 237 8.64 -6.71 0.53
C PRO A 237 7.70 -5.88 -0.38
N GLN A 238 7.70 -6.13 -1.70
CA GLN A 238 6.80 -5.43 -2.63
C GLN A 238 5.35 -5.87 -2.41
N CYS A 239 5.10 -7.16 -2.22
CA CYS A 239 3.80 -7.68 -1.79
C CYS A 239 3.36 -7.02 -0.47
N ASP A 240 4.27 -6.87 0.49
CA ASP A 240 3.99 -6.23 1.77
C ASP A 240 3.64 -4.74 1.64
N VAL A 241 4.26 -4.02 0.70
CA VAL A 241 3.88 -2.63 0.38
C VAL A 241 2.47 -2.57 -0.23
N ILE A 242 2.12 -3.46 -1.18
CA ILE A 242 0.73 -3.54 -1.70
C ILE A 242 -0.26 -3.87 -0.57
N ASN A 243 0.13 -4.76 0.34
CA ASN A 243 -0.70 -5.13 1.48
C ASN A 243 -0.86 -3.98 2.48
N SER A 244 0.15 -3.12 2.63
CA SER A 244 0.02 -1.88 3.38
C SER A 244 -1.05 -0.98 2.75
N THR A 245 -1.07 -0.82 1.42
CA THR A 245 -2.16 -0.11 0.71
C THR A 245 -3.53 -0.72 0.99
N ARG A 246 -3.63 -2.06 0.99
CA ARG A 246 -4.86 -2.78 1.35
C ARG A 246 -5.35 -2.41 2.76
N PHE A 247 -4.43 -2.39 3.73
CA PHE A 247 -4.73 -2.04 5.11
C PHE A 247 -5.19 -0.59 5.25
N PHE A 248 -4.51 0.34 4.58
CA PHE A 248 -4.89 1.74 4.56
C PHE A 248 -6.29 1.94 3.96
N PHE A 249 -6.50 1.37 2.78
CA PHE A 249 -7.77 1.40 2.07
C PHE A 249 -8.94 0.93 2.97
N LYS A 250 -8.78 -0.24 3.59
CA LYS A 250 -9.82 -0.87 4.41
C LYS A 250 -10.11 -0.11 5.71
N ASN A 251 -9.05 0.32 6.40
CA ASN A 251 -9.16 0.83 7.77
C ASN A 251 -9.25 2.36 7.85
N VAL A 252 -9.01 3.07 6.75
CA VAL A 252 -9.05 4.55 6.69
C VAL A 252 -10.06 5.01 5.63
N ILE A 253 -9.78 4.77 4.35
CA ILE A 253 -10.55 5.34 3.23
C ILE A 253 -11.99 4.79 3.20
N TYR A 254 -12.16 3.48 3.32
CA TYR A 254 -13.47 2.79 3.23
C TYR A 254 -13.95 2.24 4.58
N LYS A 255 -13.39 2.73 5.69
CA LYS A 255 -13.86 2.33 7.02
C LYS A 255 -15.36 2.62 7.16
N PRO A 256 -16.20 1.64 7.54
CA PRO A 256 -17.62 1.86 7.77
C PRO A 256 -17.87 2.96 8.81
N THR A 257 -18.82 3.86 8.55
CA THR A 257 -19.10 5.03 9.38
C THR A 257 -20.18 4.81 10.45
N GLY A 258 -20.64 3.56 10.63
CA GLY A 258 -21.73 3.18 11.55
C GLY A 258 -21.42 3.23 13.06
N GLY A 259 -20.30 3.83 13.46
CA GLY A 259 -19.93 4.04 14.86
C GLY A 259 -18.96 5.22 14.95
N ILE A 260 -19.18 6.06 15.96
CA ILE A 260 -18.41 7.26 16.34
C ILE A 260 -16.97 7.23 15.79
N ASN A 261 -16.67 8.08 14.81
CA ASN A 261 -15.36 8.12 14.15
C ASN A 261 -14.59 9.36 14.59
N GLU A 262 -13.49 9.15 15.30
CA GLU A 262 -12.37 10.09 15.36
C GLU A 262 -11.55 9.93 14.06
N GLY A 263 -11.49 10.99 13.25
CA GLY A 263 -10.65 11.06 12.04
C GLY A 263 -11.37 11.69 10.83
N SER A 264 -10.83 12.79 10.32
CA SER A 264 -11.36 13.57 9.19
C SER A 264 -11.09 12.97 7.80
N PHE A 265 -10.25 11.93 7.73
CA PHE A 265 -9.74 11.38 6.48
C PHE A 265 -10.41 10.05 6.08
N ASN A 266 -11.70 10.12 5.72
CA ASN A 266 -12.49 8.98 5.26
C ASN A 266 -13.29 9.37 4.00
N ARG A 267 -13.28 8.54 2.96
CA ARG A 267 -13.91 8.85 1.66
C ARG A 267 -15.38 9.23 1.80
N HIS A 268 -16.15 8.44 2.56
CA HIS A 268 -17.59 8.65 2.68
C HIS A 268 -17.87 9.94 3.45
N LEU A 269 -17.15 10.19 4.54
CA LEU A 269 -17.29 11.42 5.31
C LEU A 269 -16.91 12.66 4.49
N THR A 270 -15.82 12.61 3.72
CA THR A 270 -15.35 13.72 2.90
C THR A 270 -16.24 13.98 1.69
N LEU A 271 -16.54 12.95 0.88
CA LEU A 271 -17.30 13.14 -0.36
C LEU A 271 -18.78 13.47 -0.14
N HIS A 272 -19.36 13.05 0.98
CA HIS A 272 -20.74 13.40 1.35
C HIS A 272 -20.82 14.57 2.34
N LEU A 273 -19.69 15.23 2.64
CA LEU A 273 -19.62 16.39 3.55
C LEU A 273 -20.25 16.12 4.93
N LEU A 274 -20.09 14.89 5.43
CA LEU A 274 -20.61 14.46 6.73
C LEU A 274 -19.67 14.81 7.89
N ASN A 275 -18.45 15.26 7.58
CA ASN A 275 -17.51 15.87 8.52
C ASN A 275 -17.07 17.24 7.96
N GLN A 276 -16.97 18.25 8.81
CA GLN A 276 -16.52 19.60 8.42
C GLN A 276 -15.00 19.76 8.44
N ASP A 277 -14.26 18.89 9.14
CA ASP A 277 -12.81 18.99 9.32
C ASP A 277 -12.00 18.32 8.19
N PHE A 278 -12.64 17.92 7.09
CA PHE A 278 -11.94 17.29 5.96
C PHE A 278 -10.95 18.23 5.28
N ASN A 279 -11.16 19.53 5.43
CA ASN A 279 -10.38 20.61 4.86
C ASN A 279 -9.03 20.85 5.55
N GLU A 280 -8.72 20.14 6.64
CA GLU A 280 -7.41 20.12 7.27
C GLU A 280 -6.32 19.92 6.19
N PRO A 281 -5.42 20.91 5.96
CA PRO A 281 -4.51 20.90 4.81
C PRO A 281 -3.66 19.64 4.67
N SER A 282 -3.28 19.01 5.79
CA SER A 282 -2.50 17.76 5.78
C SER A 282 -3.23 16.58 5.14
N ASN A 283 -4.56 16.64 4.98
CA ASN A 283 -5.33 15.65 4.23
C ASN A 283 -5.02 15.64 2.74
N PHE A 284 -4.54 16.75 2.16
CA PHE A 284 -4.01 16.76 0.80
C PHE A 284 -2.82 15.83 0.69
N VAL A 285 -1.88 15.92 1.64
CA VAL A 285 -0.71 15.05 1.69
C VAL A 285 -1.14 13.58 1.85
N ARG A 286 -2.09 13.28 2.74
CA ARG A 286 -2.59 11.91 2.95
C ARG A 286 -3.14 11.28 1.67
N ILE A 287 -4.00 11.99 0.92
CA ILE A 287 -4.58 11.45 -0.33
C ILE A 287 -3.53 11.39 -1.44
N PHE A 288 -2.60 12.34 -1.47
CA PHE A 288 -1.50 12.34 -2.43
C PHE A 288 -0.59 11.12 -2.23
N LEU A 289 -0.21 10.82 -0.98
CA LEU A 289 0.55 9.62 -0.63
C LEU A 289 -0.22 8.35 -1.02
N ALA A 290 -1.54 8.31 -0.85
CA ALA A 290 -2.34 7.18 -1.31
C ALA A 290 -2.24 6.95 -2.84
N LEU A 291 -2.13 8.02 -3.64
CA LEU A 291 -1.88 7.91 -5.08
C LEU A 291 -0.51 7.32 -5.40
N THR A 292 0.53 7.61 -4.59
CA THR A 292 1.87 7.05 -4.83
C THR A 292 1.89 5.52 -4.71
N HIS A 293 1.03 4.95 -3.86
CA HIS A 293 0.86 3.50 -3.76
C HIS A 293 0.25 2.88 -5.03
N LEU A 294 -0.64 3.59 -5.74
CA LEU A 294 -1.19 3.10 -7.01
C LEU A 294 -0.09 2.97 -8.06
N THR A 295 0.78 3.97 -8.16
CA THR A 295 1.92 3.94 -9.09
C THR A 295 2.98 2.93 -8.70
N PHE A 296 3.19 2.68 -7.41
CA PHE A 296 4.06 1.59 -6.96
C PHE A 296 3.51 0.23 -7.38
N ALA A 297 2.20 -0.02 -7.17
CA ALA A 297 1.58 -1.25 -7.59
C ALA A 297 1.63 -1.43 -9.12
N GLU A 298 1.49 -0.33 -9.87
CA GLU A 298 1.61 -0.34 -11.33
C GLU A 298 3.03 -0.64 -11.81
N SER A 299 4.07 -0.09 -11.17
CA SER A 299 5.48 -0.29 -11.56
C SER A 299 5.98 -1.73 -11.39
N LEU A 300 5.26 -2.54 -10.60
CA LEU A 300 5.50 -3.98 -10.53
C LEU A 300 4.93 -4.71 -11.76
N MET A 301 3.89 -4.17 -12.39
CA MET A 301 3.14 -4.86 -13.44
C MET A 301 3.46 -4.34 -14.85
N ASN A 302 4.07 -3.15 -14.96
CA ASN A 302 4.58 -2.59 -16.22
C ASN A 302 5.91 -1.85 -16.01
N ASN A 303 6.60 -1.51 -17.10
CA ASN A 303 7.88 -0.81 -17.07
C ASN A 303 7.75 0.70 -17.34
N ASN A 304 6.53 1.24 -17.37
CA ASN A 304 6.31 2.65 -17.70
C ASN A 304 6.57 3.55 -16.49
N VAL A 305 6.21 3.07 -15.30
CA VAL A 305 6.39 3.79 -14.04
C VAL A 305 7.70 3.33 -13.38
N PRO A 306 8.57 4.25 -12.94
CA PRO A 306 9.78 3.89 -12.21
C PRO A 306 9.45 3.12 -10.92
N PHE A 307 10.26 2.11 -10.63
CA PHE A 307 10.10 1.33 -9.41
C PHE A 307 10.72 2.03 -8.18
N PHE A 308 11.92 2.60 -8.33
CA PHE A 308 12.63 3.29 -7.26
C PHE A 308 12.30 4.77 -7.19
N TRP A 309 12.48 5.38 -6.02
CA TRP A 309 12.44 6.84 -5.85
C TRP A 309 13.59 7.50 -6.62
N GLU A 310 13.26 8.32 -7.61
CA GLU A 310 14.22 9.00 -8.50
C GLU A 310 14.72 10.33 -7.93
N GLY A 311 14.23 10.75 -6.75
CA GLY A 311 14.59 12.03 -6.14
C GLY A 311 14.01 13.25 -6.85
N VAL A 312 14.38 14.43 -6.37
CA VAL A 312 14.01 15.73 -6.93
C VAL A 312 15.14 16.26 -7.80
N ASP A 313 14.83 16.62 -9.05
CA ASP A 313 15.79 17.23 -9.99
C ASP A 313 15.49 18.71 -10.30
N ASP A 314 16.28 19.31 -11.19
CA ASP A 314 16.17 20.73 -11.54
C ASP A 314 14.90 21.06 -12.32
N ASN A 315 14.36 20.13 -13.10
CA ASN A 315 13.09 20.36 -13.79
C ASN A 315 11.92 20.34 -12.78
N ASP A 316 11.97 19.44 -11.79
CA ASP A 316 11.00 19.43 -10.69
C ASP A 316 11.04 20.75 -9.90
N ARG A 317 12.24 21.20 -9.53
CA ARG A 317 12.44 22.50 -8.83
C ARG A 317 11.94 23.68 -9.67
N ARG A 318 12.17 23.67 -10.98
CA ARG A 318 11.69 24.73 -11.89
C ARG A 318 10.16 24.83 -11.88
N ILE A 319 9.46 23.70 -11.95
CA ILE A 319 7.99 23.68 -11.94
C ILE A 319 7.45 24.05 -10.55
N ALA A 320 8.07 23.54 -9.48
CA ALA A 320 7.75 23.94 -8.11
C ALA A 320 7.89 25.46 -7.91
N SER A 321 8.99 26.05 -8.40
CA SER A 321 9.22 27.49 -8.33
C SER A 321 8.17 28.29 -9.11
N PHE A 322 7.74 27.82 -10.28
CA PHE A 322 6.64 28.43 -11.04
C PHE A 322 5.33 28.47 -10.24
N ILE A 323 4.95 27.36 -9.61
CA ILE A 323 3.74 27.26 -8.78
C ILE A 323 3.88 28.15 -7.54
N SER A 324 5.02 28.11 -6.84
CA SER A 324 5.27 28.93 -5.65
C SER A 324 5.18 30.43 -5.95
N THR A 325 5.79 30.88 -7.04
CA THR A 325 5.78 32.30 -7.44
C THR A 325 4.38 32.79 -7.75
N SER A 326 3.59 31.95 -8.43
CA SER A 326 2.17 32.22 -8.72
C SER A 326 1.34 32.21 -7.43
N GLY A 327 1.67 31.29 -6.53
CA GLY A 327 1.18 31.18 -5.16
C GLY A 327 1.31 32.49 -4.40
N ASP A 328 2.53 33.00 -4.23
CA ASP A 328 2.80 34.20 -3.43
C ASP A 328 2.03 35.43 -3.93
N ALA A 329 1.95 35.59 -5.26
CA ALA A 329 1.22 36.71 -5.86
C ALA A 329 -0.29 36.60 -5.66
N ILE A 330 -0.89 35.44 -5.94
CA ILE A 330 -2.34 35.26 -5.95
C ILE A 330 -2.88 34.98 -4.55
N PHE A 331 -2.24 34.09 -3.80
CA PHE A 331 -2.67 33.67 -2.47
C PHE A 331 -2.60 34.84 -1.47
N GLY A 332 -1.53 35.63 -1.50
CA GLY A 332 -1.38 36.79 -0.63
C GLY A 332 -2.49 37.83 -0.82
N MET A 333 -2.89 38.08 -2.07
CA MET A 333 -4.01 38.98 -2.38
C MET A 333 -5.35 38.36 -1.95
N ARG A 334 -5.57 37.09 -2.29
CA ARG A 334 -6.81 36.36 -1.99
C ARG A 334 -7.06 36.24 -0.49
N ARG A 335 -6.04 35.89 0.31
CA ARG A 335 -6.17 35.72 1.76
C ARG A 335 -6.70 37.00 2.42
N LYS A 336 -6.21 38.18 1.99
CA LYS A 336 -6.70 39.47 2.49
C LYS A 336 -8.18 39.69 2.19
N GLU A 337 -8.63 39.45 0.97
CA GLU A 337 -10.04 39.61 0.60
C GLU A 337 -10.95 38.60 1.29
N ILE A 338 -10.50 37.36 1.43
CA ILE A 338 -11.27 36.30 2.09
C ILE A 338 -11.41 36.56 3.59
N SER A 339 -10.36 37.07 4.25
CA SER A 339 -10.46 37.50 5.64
C SER A 339 -11.49 38.63 5.84
N LYS A 340 -11.61 39.56 4.88
CA LYS A 340 -12.67 40.60 4.93
C LYS A 340 -14.08 40.01 4.83
N LEU A 341 -14.24 38.88 4.15
CA LEU A 341 -15.51 38.14 4.05
C LEU A 341 -15.78 37.26 5.29
N GLY A 342 -14.90 37.25 6.29
CA GLY A 342 -15.06 36.47 7.51
C GLY A 342 -14.82 34.96 7.33
N LEU A 343 -14.34 34.53 6.17
CA LEU A 343 -13.98 33.13 5.95
C LEU A 343 -12.56 32.88 6.46
N LYS A 344 -12.35 31.74 7.12
CA LYS A 344 -11.03 31.30 7.58
C LYS A 344 -10.41 30.38 6.53
N LEU A 345 -9.29 30.80 5.97
CA LEU A 345 -8.36 29.91 5.27
C LEU A 345 -7.31 29.44 6.28
N TYR A 346 -6.86 28.20 6.14
CA TYR A 346 -5.72 27.70 6.91
C TYR A 346 -4.38 28.29 6.42
#